data_AF-A0A227HFN0-F1
#
_entry.id   AF-A0A227HFN0-F1
#
_cell.length_a   1.000
_cell.length_b   1.000
_cell.length_c   1.000
_cell.angle_alpha   90.00
_cell.angle_beta   90.00
_cell.angle_gamma   90.00
#
_symmetry.space_group_name_H-M   'P 1'
#
loop_
_entity.id
_entity.type
_entity.pdbx_description
1 polymer ?
#
loop_
_entity_poly.entity_id
_entity_poly.type
_entity_poly.pdbx_seq_one_letter_code
_entity_poly.pdbx_strand_id
1 'polypeptide(L)' 'MRIEIDNLERQQVLALLEEHLQDMYATSPPESVHALDVSKLKLPSITFWTGWDGEQLLGCVA' A
#
# COMPACT_ATOMS: atom_id res chain seq x y z
N MET A 1 -8.55 -9.41 14.30
CA MET A 1 -7.27 -8.77 13.91
C MET A 1 -6.24 -9.80 13.46
N ARG A 2 -5.75 -9.70 12.21
CA ARG A 2 -4.76 -10.59 11.57
C ARG A 2 -3.74 -9.73 10.80
N ILE A 3 -2.46 -10.06 10.90
CA ILE A 3 -1.39 -9.44 10.10
C ILE A 3 -0.77 -10.54 9.24
N GLU A 4 -0.66 -10.30 7.93
CA GLU A 4 -0.16 -11.29 6.98
C GLU A 4 0.67 -10.67 5.87
N ILE A 5 1.58 -11.47 5.32
CA ILE A 5 2.34 -11.11 4.11
C ILE A 5 1.36 -11.13 2.94
N ASP A 6 1.35 -10.05 2.16
CA ASP A 6 0.47 -9.89 1.00
C ASP A 6 1.31 -9.78 -0.29
N ASN A 7 0.73 -10.24 -1.39
CA ASN A 7 1.37 -10.27 -2.70
C ASN A 7 0.96 -9.08 -3.61
N LEU A 8 0.23 -8.11 -3.07
CA LEU A 8 -0.24 -6.91 -3.77
C LEU A 8 -1.12 -7.24 -4.98
N GLU A 9 -2.02 -8.22 -4.83
CA GLU A 9 -3.01 -8.61 -5.85
C GLU A 9 -4.45 -8.31 -5.43
N ARG A 10 -4.70 -8.11 -4.13
CA ARG A 10 -6.04 -7.85 -3.62
C ARG A 10 -6.48 -6.44 -3.96
N GLN A 11 -7.68 -6.31 -4.51
CA GLN A 11 -8.23 -5.02 -4.94
C GLN A 11 -8.32 -4.01 -3.78
N GLN A 12 -8.64 -4.45 -2.57
CA GLN A 12 -8.70 -3.58 -1.39
C GLN A 12 -7.33 -2.94 -1.08
N VAL A 13 -6.25 -3.69 -1.25
CA VAL A 13 -4.88 -3.22 -0.99
C VAL A 13 -4.45 -2.25 -2.09
N LEU A 14 -4.74 -2.57 -3.35
CA LEU A 14 -4.44 -1.69 -4.48
C LEU A 14 -5.19 -0.36 -4.38
N ALA A 15 -6.48 -0.40 -4.01
CA ALA A 15 -7.29 0.80 -3.80
C ALA A 15 -6.73 1.68 -2.66
N LEU A 16 -6.32 1.07 -1.54
CA LEU A 16 -5.72 1.80 -0.42
C LEU A 16 -4.42 2.50 -0.82
N LEU A 17 -3.57 1.84 -1.61
CA LEU A 17 -2.32 2.42 -2.10
C LEU A 17 -2.57 3.57 -3.08
N GLU A 18 -3.57 3.43 -3.96
CA GLU A 18 -3.95 4.47 -4.90
C GLU A 18 -4.53 5.70 -4.19
N GLU A 19 -5.43 5.51 -3.23
CA GLU A 19 -5.97 6.58 -2.38
C GLU A 19 -4.84 7.33 -1.66
N HIS A 20 -3.93 6.60 -1.02
CA HIS A 20 -2.78 7.19 -0.35
C HIS A 20 -1.91 8.03 -1.29
N LEU A 21 -1.64 7.52 -2.50
CA LEU A 21 -0.84 8.24 -3.48
C LEU A 21 -1.56 9.49 -4.01
N GLN A 22 -2.87 9.40 -4.26
CA GLN A 22 -3.68 10.55 -4.66
C GLN A 22 -3.66 11.65 -3.59
N ASP A 23 -3.76 11.28 -2.31
CA ASP A 23 -3.67 12.22 -1.20
C ASP A 23 -2.29 12.89 -1.12
N MET A 24 -1.20 12.14 -1.34
CA MET A 24 0.15 12.72 -1.38
C MET A 24 0.26 13.77 -2.49
N TYR A 25 -0.23 13.48 -3.70
CA TYR A 25 -0.21 14.44 -4.81
C TYR A 25 -1.12 15.64 -4.59
N ALA A 26 -2.23 15.47 -3.86
CA ALA A 26 -3.15 16.56 -3.55
C ALA A 26 -2.62 17.51 -2.47
N THR A 27 -1.78 17.00 -1.56
CA THR A 27 -1.36 17.74 -0.35
C THR A 27 0.10 18.17 -0.35
N SER A 28 0.95 17.58 -1.21
CA SER A 28 2.38 17.85 -1.27
C SER A 28 2.78 18.30 -2.68
N PRO A 29 3.80 19.17 -2.81
CA PRO A 29 4.33 19.50 -4.11
C PRO A 29 5.00 18.27 -4.74
N PRO A 30 5.04 18.15 -6.08
CA PRO A 30 5.49 16.92 -6.77
C PRO A 30 6.90 16.46 -6.37
N GLU A 31 7.80 17.38 -6.06
CA GLU A 31 9.18 17.11 -5.61
C GLU A 31 9.26 16.41 -4.25
N SER A 32 8.17 16.45 -3.46
CA SER A 32 8.07 15.86 -2.13
C SER A 32 7.29 14.54 -2.11
N VAL A 33 6.86 14.03 -3.26
CA VAL A 33 6.15 12.75 -3.39
C VAL A 33 7.16 11.63 -3.67
N HIS A 34 7.62 10.97 -2.62
CA HIS A 34 8.59 9.87 -2.70
C HIS A 34 7.92 8.51 -2.49
N ALA A 35 7.04 8.14 -3.42
CA ALA A 35 6.33 6.86 -3.37
C ALA A 35 6.93 5.82 -4.34
N LEU A 36 7.01 4.57 -3.87
CA LEU A 36 7.24 3.43 -4.76
C LEU A 36 5.91 3.05 -5.43
N ASP A 37 5.95 2.78 -6.72
CA ASP A 37 4.82 2.18 -7.42
C ASP A 37 4.61 0.71 -7.01
N VAL A 38 3.43 0.16 -7.31
CA VAL A 38 3.08 -1.24 -7.00
C VAL A 38 4.07 -2.25 -7.58
N SER A 39 4.67 -1.96 -8.75
CA SER A 39 5.63 -2.88 -9.37
C SER A 39 6.93 -2.93 -8.58
N LYS A 40 7.38 -1.80 -8.03
CA LYS A 40 8.55 -1.72 -7.15
C LYS A 40 8.29 -2.35 -5.79
N LEU A 41 7.07 -2.21 -5.25
CA LEU A 41 6.67 -2.87 -3.99
C LEU A 41 6.63 -4.41 -4.11
N LYS A 42 6.47 -4.95 -5.33
CA LYS A 42 6.53 -6.39 -5.62
C LYS A 42 7.94 -6.96 -5.78
N LEU A 43 8.99 -6.14 -5.61
CA LEU A 43 10.36 -6.64 -5.71
C LEU A 43 10.62 -7.71 -4.63
N PRO A 44 11.32 -8.82 -4.95
CA PRO A 44 11.56 -9.92 -3.99
C PRO A 44 12.32 -9.51 -2.71
N SER A 45 12.98 -8.35 -2.72
CA SER A 45 13.68 -7.80 -1.56
C SER A 45 12.77 -7.08 -0.56
N ILE A 46 11.49 -6.85 -0.90
CA ILE A 46 10.51 -6.15 -0.07
C ILE A 46 9.52 -7.19 0.47
N THR A 47 9.23 -7.11 1.76
CA THR A 47 8.15 -7.91 2.38
C THR A 47 6.99 -6.98 2.69
N PHE A 48 5.93 -7.11 1.91
CA PHE A 48 4.72 -6.32 2.11
C PHE A 48 3.78 -7.00 3.10
N TRP A 49 3.32 -6.25 4.10
CA TRP A 49 2.41 -6.73 5.14
C TRP A 49 1.09 -5.97 5.10
N THR A 50 0.01 -6.67 5.43
CA THR A 50 -1.34 -6.11 5.55
C THR A 50 -1.96 -6.46 6.90
N GLY A 51 -2.72 -5.52 7.47
CA GLY A 51 -3.49 -5.70 8.69
C GLY A 51 -4.98 -5.78 8.39
N TRP A 52 -5.66 -6.78 8.94
CA TRP A 52 -7.07 -7.06 8.69
C TRP A 52 -7.87 -7.24 9.97
N ASP A 53 -9.15 -6.88 9.95
CA ASP A 53 -10.14 -7.33 10.92
C ASP A 53 -11.33 -7.98 10.22
N GLY A 54 -11.44 -9.31 10.34
CA GLY A 54 -12.31 -10.10 9.47
C GLY A 54 -11.89 -9.96 7.99
N GLU A 55 -12.77 -9.39 7.18
CA GLU A 55 -12.54 -9.06 5.77
C GLU A 55 -12.20 -7.58 5.54
N GLN A 56 -12.23 -6.76 6.60
CA GLN A 56 -11.92 -5.34 6.51
C GLN A 56 -10.40 -5.13 6.53
N LEU A 57 -9.87 -4.47 5.50
CA LEU A 57 -8.49 -4.00 5.48
C LEU A 57 -8.34 -2.80 6.41
N LEU A 58 -7.38 -2.87 7.33
CA LEU A 58 -7.07 -1.80 8.29
C LEU A 58 -5.86 -0.97 7.87
N GLY A 59 -4.94 -1.54 7.10
CA GLY A 59 -3.72 -0.86 6.66
C GLY A 59 -2.67 -1.81 6.10
N CYS A 60 -1.54 -1.23 5.68
CA CYS A 60 -0.42 -1.97 5.12
C CYS A 60 0.93 -1.29 5.43
N VAL A 61 2.02 -2.03 5.30
CA VAL A 61 3.39 -1.53 5.44
C VAL A 61 4.36 -2.38 4.60
N ALA A 62 5.42 -1.77 4.07
CA ALA A 62 6.44 -2.39 3.22
C ALA A 62 7.85 -2.06 3.74
#